data_AF-A0AB94ITS9-F1
#
_entry.id   AF-A0AB94ITS9-F1
#
_cell.length_a   1.000
_cell.length_b   1.000
_cell.length_c   1.000
_cell.angle_alpha   90.00
_cell.angle_beta   90.00
_cell.angle_gamma   90.00
#
_symmetry.space_group_name_H-M   'P 1'
#
loop_
_entity.id
_entity.type
_entity.pdbx_description
1 polymer ?
#
loop_
_entity_poly.entity_id
_entity_poly.type
_entity_poly.pdbx_seq_one_letter_code
_entity_poly.pdbx_strand_id
1 'polypeptide(L)'
;MDLVVITANIPVATAKCDQEAANFMALNLMNDIVTGKRTVEDARRAAVEIEKAFRLKGQSSPYTTGFLFPKQSHTADPDVASF
;
A
#
# COMPACT_ATOMS: atom_id res chain seq x y z
N MET A 1 5.13 -7.62 -16.17
CA MET A 1 4.86 -8.55 -15.04
C MET A 1 5.25 -7.75 -13.83
N ASP A 2 4.25 -7.12 -13.22
CA ASP A 2 4.45 -6.06 -12.23
C ASP A 2 4.10 -6.66 -10.88
N LEU A 3 5.10 -7.05 -10.11
CA LEU A 3 4.90 -7.85 -8.91
C LEU A 3 4.93 -6.96 -7.68
N VAL A 4 3.76 -6.70 -7.09
CA VAL A 4 3.66 -6.16 -5.73
C VAL A 4 3.89 -7.33 -4.77
N VAL A 5 5.10 -7.43 -4.24
CA VAL A 5 5.44 -8.40 -3.20
C VAL A 5 5.05 -7.81 -1.85
N ILE A 6 4.38 -8.58 -0.99
CA ILE A 6 4.19 -8.25 0.44
C ILE A 6 4.67 -9.47 1.24
N THR A 7 5.86 -9.34 1.84
CA THR A 7 6.50 -10.38 2.64
C THR A 7 6.12 -10.31 4.12
N ALA A 8 6.06 -11.47 4.79
CA ALA A 8 5.54 -11.62 6.15
C ALA A 8 6.44 -11.03 7.27
N ASN A 9 7.76 -10.93 7.04
CA ASN A 9 8.71 -10.52 8.09
C ASN A 9 9.21 -9.08 7.96
N ILE A 10 9.09 -8.46 6.79
CA ILE A 10 9.43 -7.05 6.50
C ILE A 10 8.52 -6.63 5.33
N PRO A 11 7.73 -5.54 5.40
CA PRO A 11 6.87 -5.15 4.30
C PRO A 11 7.66 -4.43 3.20
N VAL A 12 8.29 -5.18 2.30
CA VAL A 12 8.98 -4.65 1.11
C VAL A 12 8.00 -4.69 -0.07
N ALA A 13 7.57 -3.53 -0.55
CA ALA A 13 6.70 -3.41 -1.72
C ALA A 13 7.46 -2.85 -2.94
N THR A 14 7.30 -3.49 -4.10
CA THR A 14 7.90 -3.08 -5.39
C THR A 14 6.82 -2.76 -6.42
N ALA A 15 6.89 -1.63 -7.11
CA ALA A 15 5.89 -1.20 -8.09
C ALA A 15 6.50 -0.52 -9.34
N LYS A 16 6.07 -0.96 -10.54
CA LYS A 16 6.16 -0.28 -11.87
C LYS A 16 5.10 -0.97 -12.77
N CYS A 17 4.25 -0.37 -13.62
CA CYS A 17 4.12 0.98 -14.16
C CYS A 17 2.62 1.31 -14.37
N ASP A 18 2.07 2.14 -13.48
CA ASP A 18 0.88 3.03 -13.51
C ASP A 18 0.87 3.65 -12.08
N GLN A 19 2.01 4.27 -11.75
CA GLN A 19 2.72 4.08 -10.47
C GLN A 19 1.95 4.50 -9.21
N GLU A 20 1.11 5.53 -9.30
CA GLU A 20 0.43 6.06 -8.12
C GLU A 20 -0.62 5.10 -7.57
N ALA A 21 -1.36 4.43 -8.46
CA ALA A 21 -2.43 3.52 -8.06
C ALA A 21 -1.90 2.30 -7.31
N ALA A 22 -0.80 1.71 -7.79
CA ALA A 22 -0.12 0.60 -7.13
C ALA A 22 0.52 1.03 -5.80
N ASN A 23 1.08 2.25 -5.74
CA ASN A 23 1.68 2.79 -4.53
C ASN A 23 0.63 3.06 -3.44
N PHE A 24 -0.52 3.67 -3.81
CA PHE A 24 -1.65 3.81 -2.88
C PHE A 24 -2.07 2.45 -2.35
N MET A 25 -2.18 1.44 -3.22
CA MET A 25 -2.63 0.12 -2.80
C MET A 25 -1.66 -0.52 -1.80
N ALA A 26 -0.37 -0.49 -2.11
CA ALA A 26 0.67 -1.03 -1.24
C ALA A 26 0.69 -0.33 0.12
N LEU A 27 0.66 1.01 0.16
CA LEU A 27 0.71 1.78 1.40
C LEU A 27 -0.56 1.59 2.24
N ASN A 28 -1.73 1.55 1.60
CA ASN A 28 -3.00 1.28 2.29
C ASN A 28 -3.04 -0.13 2.89
N LEU A 29 -2.60 -1.15 2.15
CA LEU A 29 -2.54 -2.53 2.65
C LEU A 29 -1.48 -2.67 3.75
N MET A 30 -0.36 -1.96 3.65
CA MET A 30 0.66 -1.93 4.70
C MET A 30 0.10 -1.30 5.98
N ASN A 31 -0.59 -0.16 5.88
CA ASN A 31 -1.25 0.48 7.01
C ASN A 31 -2.26 -0.47 7.68
N ASP A 32 -3.08 -1.16 6.88
CA ASP A 32 -4.02 -2.16 7.40
C ASP A 32 -3.31 -3.30 8.15
N ILE A 33 -2.12 -3.73 7.72
CA ILE A 33 -1.33 -4.75 8.43
C ILE A 33 -0.81 -4.22 9.75
N VAL A 34 -0.12 -3.07 9.76
CA VAL A 34 0.53 -2.54 10.98
C VAL A 34 -0.48 -2.07 12.04
N THR A 35 -1.70 -1.70 11.62
CA THR A 35 -2.80 -1.36 12.53
C THR A 35 -3.62 -2.58 12.97
N GLY A 36 -3.29 -3.78 12.49
CA GLY A 36 -3.98 -5.02 12.83
C GLY A 36 -5.34 -5.21 12.15
N LYS A 37 -5.72 -4.35 11.20
CA LYS A 37 -6.97 -4.45 10.43
C LYS A 37 -6.95 -5.61 9.42
N ARG A 38 -5.77 -6.03 8.95
CA ARG A 38 -5.58 -7.20 8.09
C ARG A 38 -4.38 -8.03 8.50
N THR A 39 -4.46 -9.33 8.29
CA THR A 39 -3.27 -10.20 8.29
C THR A 39 -2.48 -10.00 6.99
N VAL A 40 -1.21 -10.43 6.96
CA VAL A 40 -0.39 -10.40 5.76
C VAL A 40 -1.01 -11.26 4.65
N GLU A 41 -1.56 -12.41 5.02
CA GLU A 41 -2.22 -13.35 4.11
C GLU A 41 -3.47 -12.73 3.47
N ASP A 42 -4.30 -12.05 4.27
CA ASP A 42 -5.50 -11.37 3.77
C ASP A 42 -5.15 -10.16 2.90
N ALA A 43 -4.10 -9.41 3.26
CA ALA A 43 -3.60 -8.30 2.45
C ALA A 43 -3.09 -8.77 1.08
N ARG A 44 -2.40 -9.92 1.01
CA ARG A 44 -1.94 -10.53 -0.24
C ARG A 44 -3.10 -10.94 -1.14
N ARG A 45 -4.13 -11.57 -0.58
CA ARG A 45 -5.36 -11.93 -1.32
C ARG A 45 -6.07 -10.68 -1.84
N ALA A 46 -6.18 -9.65 -1.00
CA ALA A 46 -6.80 -8.38 -1.39
C ALA A 46 -6.06 -7.70 -2.54
N ALA A 47 -4.72 -7.68 -2.50
CA ALA A 47 -3.90 -7.12 -3.58
C ALA A 47 -4.19 -7.82 -4.93
N VAL A 48 -4.24 -9.16 -4.94
CA VAL A 48 -4.53 -9.94 -6.14
C VAL A 48 -5.93 -9.65 -6.68
N GLU A 49 -6.94 -9.60 -5.81
CA GLU A 49 -8.32 -9.34 -6.25
C GLU A 49 -8.53 -7.91 -6.75
N ILE A 50 -7.90 -6.92 -6.11
CA ILE A 50 -7.93 -5.53 -6.56
C ILE A 50 -7.24 -5.40 -7.93
N GLU A 51 -6.07 -6.02 -8.10
CA GLU A 51 -5.34 -5.99 -9.36
C GLU A 51 -6.11 -6.69 -10.49
N LYS A 52 -6.72 -7.85 -10.22
CA LYS A 52 -7.60 -8.53 -11.18
C LYS A 52 -8.79 -7.67 -11.57
N ALA A 53 -9.45 -7.03 -10.60
CA ALA A 53 -10.59 -6.16 -10.88
C ALA A 53 -10.20 -4.95 -11.73
N PHE A 54 -9.03 -4.36 -11.43
CA PHE A 54 -8.49 -3.25 -12.20
C PHE A 54 -8.14 -3.66 -13.63
N ARG A 55 -7.34 -4.72 -13.82
CA ARG A 55 -6.86 -5.14 -15.15
C ARG A 55 -7.96 -5.74 -16.02
N LEU A 56 -8.84 -6.57 -15.45
CA LEU A 56 -9.81 -7.35 -16.21
C LEU A 56 -11.15 -6.64 -16.40
N LYS A 57 -11.51 -5.75 -15.47
CA LYS A 57 -12.82 -5.09 -15.46
C LYS A 57 -12.73 -3.56 -15.53
N GLY A 58 -11.52 -3.00 -15.52
CA GLY A 58 -11.33 -1.54 -15.45
C GLY A 58 -11.85 -0.93 -14.15
N GLN A 59 -12.04 -1.73 -13.09
CA GLN A 59 -12.63 -1.27 -11.83
C GLN A 59 -11.56 -0.70 -10.92
N SER A 60 -11.71 0.57 -10.55
CA SER A 60 -10.87 1.22 -9.54
C SER A 60 -11.29 0.80 -8.12
N SER A 61 -10.31 0.68 -7.23
CA SER A 61 -10.52 0.44 -5.80
C SER A 61 -10.19 1.71 -5.00
N PRO A 62 -10.82 1.96 -3.83
CA PRO A 62 -10.36 3.01 -2.92
C PRO A 62 -8.88 2.83 -2.53
N TYR A 63 -8.39 1.59 -2.53
CA TYR A 63 -6.99 1.30 -2.29
C TYR A 63 -6.08 1.85 -3.39
N THR A 64 -6.57 2.07 -4.60
CA THR A 64 -5.75 2.49 -5.76
C THR A 64 -5.92 3.96 -6.13
N THR A 65 -6.74 4.73 -5.41
CA THR A 65 -7.07 6.12 -5.80
C THR A 65 -6.62 7.18 -4.78
N GLY A 66 -6.21 6.78 -3.58
CA GLY A 66 -5.75 7.69 -2.54
C GLY A 66 -5.37 6.99 -1.24
N PHE A 67 -4.91 7.76 -0.25
CA PHE A 67 -4.65 7.22 1.09
C PHE A 67 -5.95 7.02 1.87
N LEU A 68 -6.09 5.83 2.47
CA LEU A 68 -7.20 5.46 3.36
C LEU A 68 -6.88 5.72 4.84
N PHE A 69 -5.75 6.38 5.08
CA PHE A 69 -5.28 6.80 6.39
C PHE A 69 -4.91 8.28 6.35
N PRO A 70 -5.03 9.01 7.48
CA PRO A 70 -4.66 10.41 7.53
C PRO A 70 -3.16 10.56 7.24
N LYS A 71 -2.80 11.58 6.44
CA LYS A 71 -1.40 11.94 6.22
C LYS A 71 -0.80 12.40 7.55
N GLN A 72 0.31 11.79 7.95
CA GLN A 72 1.03 12.25 9.13
C GLN A 72 1.68 13.61 8.83
N SER A 73 1.56 14.53 9.78
CA SER A 73 2.25 15.83 9.79
C SER A 73 3.46 15.71 10.72
N HIS A 74 4.47 16.57 10.57
CA HIS A 74 5.69 16.54 11.41
C HIS A 74 6.52 15.26 11.29
N THR A 75 6.65 14.68 10.10
CA THR A 75 7.58 13.57 9.82
C THR A 75 9.03 14.05 9.64
N ALA A 76 9.35 15.27 10.09
CA ALA A 76 10.72 15.76 10.12
C ALA A 76 11.51 14.91 11.13
N ASP A 77 12.77 14.62 10.80
CA ASP A 77 13.67 13.89 11.69
C ASP A 77 13.74 14.60 13.05
N PRO A 78 13.32 13.95 14.15
CA PRO A 78 13.34 14.55 15.48
C PRO A 78 14.76 14.85 15.99
N ASP A 79 15.81 14.32 15.34
CA ASP A 79 17.20 14.55 15.73
C ASP A 79 17.84 15.79 15.08
N VAL A 80 17.12 16.55 14.26
CA VAL A 80 17.56 17.89 13.85
C VAL A 80 17.19 18.89 14.95
N ALA A 81 18.00 18.92 16.00
CA ALA A 81 18.06 20.07 16.89
C ALA A 81 18.53 21.28 16.06
N SER A 82 17.58 22.10 15.60
CA SER A 82 17.87 23.43 15.07
C SER A 82 18.43 24.28 16.19
N PHE A 83 19.76 24.33 16.28
CA PHE A 83 20.51 25.36 17.00
C PHE A 83 20.61 26.64 16.17
#